data_AF-A0A2V9L3D1-F1
#
_entry.id   AF-A0A2V9L3D1-F1
#
_cell.length_a   1.000
_cell.length_b   1.000
_cell.length_c   1.000
_cell.angle_alpha   90.00
_cell.angle_beta   90.00
_cell.angle_gamma   90.00
#
_symmetry.space_group_name_H-M   'P 1'
#
loop_
_entity.id
_entity.type
_entity.pdbx_description
1 polymer ?
#
loop_
_entity_poly.entity_id
_entity_poly.type
_entity_poly.pdbx_seq_one_letter_code
_entity_poly.pdbx_strand_id
1 'polypeptide(L)'
;LEIAHWFRNVAGVPKVRLEATGIRDQVIATVAAALEPDLFSEVVVHEGMPSLNFLLEAPVTFENAPDLFCLDLLKDFDLDRLAAMAAPTKVTVERYVEVPKKKAE
;
A
#
# COMPACT_ATOMS: atom_id res chain seq x y z
N LEU A 1 2.28 -0.88 -13.01
CA LEU A 1 1.60 -2.02 -13.65
C LEU A 1 2.39 -2.54 -14.85
N GLU A 2 2.71 -1.72 -15.84
CA GLU A 2 3.49 -2.14 -17.03
C GLU A 2 4.80 -2.89 -16.73
N ILE A 3 5.57 -2.46 -15.72
CA ILE A 3 6.79 -3.16 -15.30
C ILE A 3 6.48 -4.58 -14.80
N ALA A 4 5.39 -4.78 -14.06
CA ALA A 4 4.98 -6.10 -13.58
C ALA A 4 4.48 -6.98 -14.73
N HIS A 5 3.74 -6.43 -15.70
CA HIS A 5 3.36 -7.14 -16.94
C HIS A 5 4.58 -7.57 -17.75
N TRP A 6 5.52 -6.65 -17.95
CA TRP A 6 6.78 -6.94 -18.63
C TRP A 6 7.55 -8.05 -17.90
N PHE A 7 7.70 -7.95 -16.57
CA PHE A 7 8.41 -8.95 -15.79
C PHE A 7 7.73 -10.33 -15.83
N ARG A 8 6.39 -10.37 -15.73
CA ARG A 8 5.58 -11.59 -15.90
C ARG A 8 5.91 -12.30 -17.22
N ASN A 9 5.98 -11.52 -18.31
CA ASN A 9 6.23 -12.05 -19.65
C ASN A 9 7.68 -12.53 -19.82
N VAL A 10 8.67 -11.76 -19.36
CA VAL A 10 10.09 -12.13 -19.48
C VAL A 10 10.46 -13.31 -18.58
N ALA A 11 9.93 -13.36 -17.37
CA ALA A 11 10.18 -14.45 -16.42
C ALA A 11 9.34 -15.71 -16.70
N GLY A 12 8.30 -15.62 -17.54
CA GLY A 12 7.41 -16.74 -17.85
C GLY A 12 6.60 -17.24 -16.66
N VAL A 13 6.36 -16.38 -15.65
CA VAL A 13 5.58 -16.71 -14.45
C VAL A 13 4.13 -16.23 -14.60
N PRO A 14 3.13 -16.90 -14.02
CA PRO A 14 1.73 -16.48 -14.17
C PRO A 14 1.38 -15.22 -13.37
N LYS A 15 2.05 -14.99 -12.24
CA LYS A 15 1.82 -13.87 -11.31
C LYS A 15 3.14 -13.40 -10.70
N VAL A 16 3.23 -12.12 -10.35
CA VAL A 16 4.43 -11.50 -9.78
C VAL A 16 4.25 -11.26 -8.28
N ARG A 17 5.30 -11.46 -7.48
CA ARG A 17 5.32 -11.01 -6.07
C ARG A 17 5.85 -9.58 -6.02
N LEU A 18 5.12 -8.70 -5.34
CA LEU A 18 5.49 -7.29 -5.17
C LEU A 18 5.92 -7.03 -3.73
N GLU A 19 7.11 -6.45 -3.56
CA GLU A 19 7.65 -6.00 -2.27
C GLU A 19 7.55 -4.47 -2.23
N ALA A 20 7.00 -3.92 -1.15
CA ALA A 20 6.88 -2.48 -0.92
C ALA A 20 7.45 -2.13 0.46
N THR A 21 8.13 -0.99 0.58
CA THR A 21 8.68 -0.52 1.86
C THR A 21 8.22 0.90 2.16
N GLY A 22 7.66 1.12 3.34
CA GLY A 22 7.15 2.43 3.77
C GLY A 22 5.69 2.68 3.41
N ILE A 23 5.11 3.67 4.09
CA ILE A 23 3.67 4.00 4.01
C ILE A 23 3.20 4.47 2.64
N ARG A 24 4.07 5.15 1.85
CA ARG A 24 3.73 5.59 0.48
C ARG A 24 3.64 4.41 -0.46
N ASP A 25 4.69 3.59 -0.49
CA ASP A 25 4.78 2.44 -1.39
C ASP A 25 3.73 1.38 -1.04
N GLN A 26 3.36 1.23 0.23
CA GLN A 26 2.23 0.40 0.65
C GLN A 26 0.94 0.79 -0.07
N VAL A 27 0.58 2.08 -0.08
CA VAL A 27 -0.67 2.54 -0.71
C VAL A 27 -0.61 2.29 -2.20
N ILE A 28 0.49 2.64 -2.86
CA ILE A 28 0.68 2.43 -4.29
C ILE A 28 0.57 0.94 -4.65
N ALA A 29 1.25 0.06 -3.91
CA ALA A 29 1.24 -1.38 -4.14
C ALA A 29 -0.14 -2.00 -3.92
N THR A 30 -0.86 -1.57 -2.86
CA THR A 30 -2.20 -2.08 -2.56
C THR A 30 -3.21 -1.62 -3.61
N VAL A 31 -3.14 -0.36 -4.05
CA VAL A 31 -3.97 0.16 -5.15
C VAL A 31 -3.66 -0.57 -6.46
N ALA A 32 -2.38 -0.80 -6.78
CA ALA A 32 -2.01 -1.54 -7.99
C ALA A 32 -2.59 -2.96 -7.98
N ALA A 33 -2.56 -3.65 -6.85
CA ALA A 33 -3.17 -4.98 -6.70
C ALA A 33 -4.70 -4.93 -6.75
N ALA A 34 -5.34 -3.88 -6.24
CA ALA A 34 -6.79 -3.68 -6.35
C ALA A 34 -7.23 -3.40 -7.80
N LEU A 35 -6.41 -2.71 -8.59
CA LEU A 35 -6.68 -2.42 -10.00
C LEU A 35 -6.48 -3.65 -10.90
N GLU A 36 -5.50 -4.50 -10.58
CA GLU A 36 -5.24 -5.74 -11.30
C GLU A 36 -5.09 -6.96 -10.36
N PRO A 37 -6.21 -7.49 -9.83
CA PRO A 37 -6.21 -8.56 -8.82
C PRO A 37 -5.55 -9.88 -9.24
N ASP A 38 -5.36 -10.08 -10.54
CA ASP A 38 -4.74 -11.27 -11.12
C ASP A 38 -3.29 -11.10 -11.58
N LEU A 39 -2.73 -9.90 -11.49
CA LEU A 39 -1.34 -9.65 -11.89
C LEU A 39 -0.35 -10.14 -10.82
N PHE A 40 -0.72 -10.00 -9.55
CA PHE A 40 0.15 -10.28 -8.43
C PHE A 40 -0.25 -11.57 -7.71
N SER A 41 0.74 -12.32 -7.21
CA SER A 41 0.48 -13.46 -6.33
C SER A 41 0.34 -12.99 -4.89
N GLU A 42 1.22 -12.08 -4.49
CA GLU A 42 1.28 -11.50 -3.15
C GLU A 42 1.88 -10.09 -3.22
N VAL A 43 1.38 -9.21 -2.37
CA VAL A 43 2.00 -7.93 -2.02
C VAL A 43 2.47 -8.03 -0.57
N VAL A 44 3.77 -7.83 -0.36
CA VAL A 44 4.40 -7.84 0.97
C VAL A 44 4.87 -6.43 1.28
N VAL A 45 4.40 -5.90 2.40
CA VAL A 45 4.67 -4.53 2.84
C VAL A 45 5.55 -4.56 4.08
N HIS A 46 6.67 -3.87 4.00
CA HIS A 46 7.57 -3.61 5.12
C HIS A 46 7.38 -2.17 5.59
N GLU A 47 7.33 -1.93 6.90
CA GLU A 47 7.20 -0.57 7.46
C GLU A 47 5.93 0.15 6.93
N GLY A 48 4.81 -0.57 6.92
CA GLY A 48 3.51 -0.01 6.52
C GLY A 48 2.81 0.75 7.65
N MET A 49 1.65 1.34 7.37
CA MET A 49 0.70 1.88 8.34
C MET A 49 -0.52 0.97 8.47
N PRO A 50 -1.19 0.95 9.65
CA PRO A 50 -2.35 0.10 9.89
C PRO A 50 -3.60 0.53 9.12
N SER A 51 -3.72 1.82 8.82
CA SER A 51 -4.88 2.45 8.17
C SER A 51 -4.45 3.80 7.59
N LEU A 52 -5.14 4.31 6.58
CA LEU A 52 -4.99 5.69 6.11
C LEU A 52 -5.35 6.71 7.20
N ASN A 53 -6.18 6.36 8.19
CA ASN A 53 -6.46 7.19 9.35
C ASN A 53 -5.20 7.50 10.18
N PHE A 54 -4.16 6.66 10.09
CA PHE A 54 -2.85 6.92 10.68
C PHE A 54 -2.29 8.29 10.26
N LEU A 55 -2.57 8.74 9.04
CA LEU A 55 -2.07 10.02 8.51
C LEU A 55 -2.68 11.24 9.19
N LEU A 56 -3.86 11.08 9.82
CA LEU A 56 -4.50 12.14 10.61
C LEU A 56 -3.92 12.23 12.03
N GLU A 57 -3.33 11.14 12.52
CA GLU A 57 -2.80 11.04 13.89
C GLU A 57 -1.29 11.27 13.94
N ALA A 58 -0.56 10.81 12.92
CA ALA A 58 0.88 10.91 12.82
C ALA A 58 1.31 12.31 12.32
N PRO A 59 2.54 12.77 12.66
CA PRO A 59 3.07 14.04 12.19
C PRO A 59 3.55 13.98 10.73
N VAL A 60 2.77 13.35 9.84
CA VAL A 60 3.03 13.35 8.40
C VAL A 60 2.39 14.60 7.83
N THR A 61 3.22 15.54 7.35
CA THR A 61 2.70 16.76 6.73
C THR A 61 2.37 16.53 5.25
N PHE A 62 1.43 17.33 4.72
CA PHE A 62 1.05 17.28 3.31
C PHE A 62 2.25 17.49 2.39
N GLU A 63 3.18 18.38 2.76
CA GLU A 63 4.37 18.69 1.96
C GLU A 63 5.31 17.48 1.82
N ASN A 64 5.32 16.58 2.80
CA ASN A 64 6.22 15.43 2.84
C ASN A 64 5.65 14.19 2.13
N ALA A 65 4.33 14.06 2.07
CA ALA A 65 3.66 12.91 1.44
C ALA A 65 2.33 13.32 0.77
N PRO A 66 2.35 14.25 -0.20
CA PRO A 66 1.12 14.79 -0.80
C PRO A 66 0.28 13.71 -1.50
N ASP A 67 0.95 12.68 -2.02
CA ASP A 67 0.36 11.50 -2.65
C ASP A 67 -0.51 10.65 -1.70
N LEU A 68 -0.31 10.77 -0.39
CA LEU A 68 -1.12 10.10 0.63
C LEU A 68 -2.37 10.90 1.05
N PHE A 69 -2.46 12.17 0.67
CA PHE A 69 -3.58 13.05 0.96
C PHE A 69 -4.47 13.27 -0.28
N CYS A 70 -4.77 12.18 -1.00
CA CYS A 70 -5.71 12.20 -2.12
C CYS A 70 -7.12 12.59 -1.64
N LEU A 71 -7.72 13.58 -2.31
CA LEU A 71 -9.07 14.04 -2.01
C LEU A 71 -10.05 12.86 -2.04
N ASP A 72 -10.86 12.77 -0.98
CA ASP A 72 -11.90 11.74 -0.78
C ASP A 72 -11.41 10.28 -0.71
N LEU A 73 -10.10 9.99 -0.87
CA LEU A 73 -9.61 8.61 -0.77
C LEU A 73 -9.92 8.01 0.60
N LEU A 74 -9.58 8.71 1.69
CA LEU A 74 -9.86 8.27 3.07
C LEU A 74 -11.37 8.21 3.40
N LYS A 75 -12.19 8.95 2.66
CA LYS A 75 -13.65 8.98 2.88
C LYS A 75 -14.30 7.67 2.40
N ASP A 76 -13.84 7.16 1.26
CA ASP A 76 -14.45 6.02 0.60
C ASP A 76 -13.64 4.71 0.76
N PHE A 77 -12.34 4.81 1.02
CA PHE A 77 -11.41 3.68 1.08
C PHE A 77 -10.45 3.76 2.25
N ASP A 78 -10.11 2.59 2.76
CA ASP A 78 -8.96 2.36 3.63
C ASP A 78 -8.18 1.13 3.10
N LEU A 79 -7.02 0.85 3.69
CA LEU A 79 -6.08 -0.19 3.27
C LEU A 79 -6.71 -1.60 3.30
N ASP A 80 -7.59 -1.87 4.25
CA ASP A 80 -8.32 -3.13 4.36
C ASP A 80 -9.29 -3.34 3.19
N ARG A 81 -10.00 -2.28 2.78
CA ARG A 81 -10.93 -2.30 1.65
C ARG A 81 -10.18 -2.45 0.33
N LEU A 82 -9.06 -1.76 0.17
CA LEU A 82 -8.19 -1.92 -1.01
C LEU A 82 -7.62 -3.34 -1.08
N ALA A 83 -7.16 -3.89 0.05
CA ALA A 83 -6.69 -5.27 0.12
C ALA A 83 -7.80 -6.28 -0.20
N ALA A 84 -9.04 -6.02 0.22
CA ALA A 84 -10.18 -6.87 -0.13
C ALA A 84 -10.49 -6.83 -1.64
N MET A 85 -10.39 -5.67 -2.28
CA MET A 85 -10.53 -5.53 -3.73
C MET A 85 -9.42 -6.22 -4.52
N ALA A 86 -8.23 -6.35 -3.91
CA ALA A 86 -7.09 -7.03 -4.52
C ALA A 86 -7.26 -8.57 -4.60
N ALA A 87 -8.26 -9.17 -3.95
CA ALA A 87 -8.49 -10.60 -4.02
C ALA A 87 -8.62 -11.09 -5.48
N PRO A 88 -7.88 -12.12 -5.90
CA PRO A 88 -7.20 -13.13 -5.08
C PRO A 88 -5.75 -12.81 -4.66
N THR A 89 -5.20 -11.66 -5.04
CA THR A 89 -3.86 -11.24 -4.55
C THR A 89 -3.89 -11.10 -3.02
N LYS A 90 -2.95 -11.77 -2.35
CA LYS A 90 -2.79 -11.64 -0.90
C LYS A 90 -1.98 -10.39 -0.57
N VAL A 91 -2.51 -9.51 0.28
CA VAL A 91 -1.79 -8.33 0.78
C VAL A 91 -1.42 -8.56 2.24
N THR A 92 -0.14 -8.42 2.58
CA THR A 92 0.37 -8.61 3.95
C THR A 92 1.27 -7.46 4.36
N VAL A 93 1.18 -7.08 5.63
CA VAL A 93 2.09 -6.11 6.25
C VAL A 93 2.91 -6.86 7.30
N GLU A 94 4.22 -6.97 7.09
CA GLU A 94 5.09 -7.71 8.01
C GLU A 94 5.44 -6.86 9.25
N ARG A 95 5.59 -5.55 9.05
CA ARG A 95 5.93 -4.60 10.12
C ARG A 95 5.24 -3.27 9.89
N TYR A 96 4.68 -2.70 10.95
CA TYR A 96 4.12 -1.35 10.93
C TYR A 96 5.15 -0.31 11.40
N VAL A 97 5.01 0.92 10.92
CA VAL A 97 5.72 2.07 11.45
C VAL A 97 5.26 2.38 12.87
N GLU A 98 6.18 2.81 13.73
CA GLU A 98 5.84 3.29 15.07
C GLU A 98 5.30 4.72 14.98
N VAL A 99 4.19 4.98 15.68
CA VAL A 99 3.71 6.37 15.86
C VAL A 99 4.70 7.08 16.77
N PRO A 100 5.31 8.20 16.36
CA PRO A 100 6.10 9.02 17.27
C PRO A 100 5.18 9.51 18.40
N LYS A 101 5.45 9.09 19.64
CA LYS A 101 4.70 9.58 20.80
C LYS A 101 4.81 11.10 20.84
N LYS A 102 3.68 11.82 20.83
CA LYS A 102 3.67 13.26 21.12
C LYS A 102 4.45 13.48 22.42
N LYS A 103 5.46 14.35 22.40
CA LYS A 103 6.06 14.83 23.64
C LYS A 103 4.93 15.50 24.43
N ALA A 104 4.72 15.06 25.67
CA ALA A 104 3.82 15.75 26.59
C ALA A 104 4.37 17.17 26.78
N GLU A 105 3.53 18.16 26.48
CA GLU A 105 3.80 19.57 26.77
C GLU A 105 3.68 19.87 28.27
#